data_AF-X1LGV5-F1
#
_entry.id   AF-X1LGV5-F1
#
_cell.length_a   1.000
_cell.length_b   1.000
_cell.length_c   1.000
_cell.angle_alpha   90.00
_cell.angle_beta   90.00
_cell.angle_gamma   90.00
#
_symmetry.space_group_name_H-M   'P 1'
#
loop_
_entity.id
_entity.type
_entity.pdbx_description
1 polymer ?
#
loop_
_entity_poly.entity_id
_entity_poly.type
_entity_poly.pdbx_seq_one_letter_code
_entity_poly.pdbx_strand_id
1 'polypeptide(L)'
;MAGNRDSTYSLVRKAVELAGGMGFIKKGDSVLIKPNLNTGDPPPASTNPEVVYEVIRMVKEKMPSRIVVGDRSSFWSDTLSCMKQNGLYDVINETGAEVFPFEENKWISVRP
;
A
#
# COMPACT_ATOMS: atom_id res chain seq x y z
N MET A 1 -12.54 -5.53 -16.79
CA MET A 1 -12.07 -4.54 -17.79
C MET A 1 -10.75 -3.99 -17.29
N ALA A 2 -9.64 -4.23 -18.00
CA ALA A 2 -8.36 -3.65 -17.63
C ALA A 2 -8.37 -2.17 -18.05
N GLY A 3 -8.46 -1.26 -17.07
CA GLY A 3 -8.24 0.16 -17.34
C GLY A 3 -6.81 0.40 -17.81
N ASN A 4 -6.60 1.43 -18.61
CA ASN A 4 -5.25 1.82 -19.05
C ASN A 4 -4.40 2.17 -17.80
N ARG A 5 -3.27 1.47 -17.59
CA ARG A 5 -2.39 1.69 -16.43
C ARG A 5 -1.94 3.14 -16.29
N ASP A 6 -1.58 3.78 -17.41
CA ASP A 6 -1.16 5.19 -17.41
C ASP A 6 -2.28 6.14 -16.96
N SER A 7 -3.53 5.79 -17.29
CA SER A 7 -4.70 6.52 -16.80
C SER A 7 -4.92 6.32 -15.30
N THR A 8 -4.60 5.13 -14.76
CA THR A 8 -4.72 4.86 -13.33
C THR A 8 -3.71 5.69 -12.53
N TYR A 9 -2.45 5.69 -12.95
CA TYR A 9 -1.40 6.43 -12.24
C TYR A 9 -1.63 7.95 -12.23
N SER A 10 -2.02 8.50 -13.37
CA SER A 10 -2.36 9.93 -13.46
C SER A 10 -3.55 10.30 -12.57
N LEU A 11 -4.58 9.44 -12.50
CA LEU A 11 -5.72 9.64 -11.60
C LEU A 11 -5.33 9.55 -10.12
N VAL A 12 -4.44 8.62 -9.74
CA VAL A 12 -3.91 8.53 -8.37
C VAL A 12 -3.17 9.81 -7.99
N ARG A 13 -2.24 10.27 -8.86
CA ARG A 13 -1.53 11.53 -8.63
C ARG A 13 -2.50 12.69 -8.50
N LYS A 14 -3.52 12.76 -9.37
CA LYS A 14 -4.50 13.83 -9.32
C LYS A 14 -5.32 13.82 -8.04
N ALA A 15 -5.74 12.64 -7.58
CA ALA A 15 -6.47 12.49 -6.32
C ALA A 15 -5.63 12.94 -5.12
N VAL A 16 -4.35 12.55 -5.06
CA VAL A 16 -3.43 12.98 -4.00
C VAL A 16 -3.17 14.49 -4.04
N GLU A 17 -2.98 15.07 -5.23
CA GLU A 17 -2.83 16.51 -5.41
C GLU A 17 -4.05 17.28 -4.88
N LEU A 18 -5.26 16.84 -5.24
CA LEU A 18 -6.52 17.43 -4.76
C LEU A 18 -6.70 17.28 -3.25
N ALA A 19 -6.11 16.25 -2.64
CA ALA A 19 -6.10 16.05 -1.19
C ALA A 19 -5.01 16.86 -0.45
N GLY A 20 -4.26 17.72 -1.14
CA GLY A 20 -3.21 18.57 -0.55
C GLY A 20 -1.79 18.04 -0.69
N GLY A 21 -1.61 16.93 -1.42
CA GLY A 21 -0.30 16.35 -1.71
C GLY A 21 0.38 15.66 -0.52
N MET A 22 1.64 15.28 -0.71
CA MET A 22 2.46 14.55 0.28
C MET A 22 3.64 15.39 0.80
N GLY A 23 3.48 16.72 0.88
CA GLY A 23 4.55 17.62 1.35
C GLY A 23 4.93 17.45 2.82
N PHE A 24 4.11 16.72 3.59
CA PHE A 24 4.37 16.38 4.98
C PHE A 24 5.46 15.32 5.15
N ILE A 25 5.70 14.46 4.14
CA ILE A 25 6.77 13.46 4.16
C ILE A 25 8.11 14.17 3.94
N LYS A 26 9.03 14.00 4.89
CA LYS A 26 10.38 14.58 4.84
C LYS A 26 11.41 13.52 4.44
N LYS A 27 12.53 14.00 3.89
CA LYS A 27 13.67 13.14 3.55
C LYS A 27 14.14 12.40 4.79
N GLY A 28 14.29 11.08 4.68
CA GLY A 28 14.71 10.22 5.78
C GLY A 28 13.58 9.70 6.67
N ASP A 29 12.33 10.15 6.48
CA ASP A 29 11.18 9.60 7.20
C ASP A 29 11.01 8.10 6.92
N SER A 30 10.45 7.40 7.88
CA SER A 30 9.92 6.05 7.68
C SER A 30 8.42 6.16 7.38
N VAL A 31 7.98 5.58 6.26
CA VAL A 31 6.59 5.69 5.80
C VAL A 31 5.91 4.34 5.82
N LEU A 32 4.74 4.25 6.46
CA LEU A 32 3.83 3.11 6.37
C LEU A 32 2.69 3.44 5.40
N ILE A 33 2.49 2.58 4.40
CA ILE A 33 1.32 2.60 3.51
C ILE A 33 0.40 1.47 3.95
N LYS A 34 -0.80 1.81 4.39
CA LYS A 34 -1.81 0.83 4.85
C LYS A 34 -2.97 0.71 3.84
N PRO A 35 -2.93 -0.24 2.89
CA PRO A 35 -4.02 -0.41 1.94
C PRO A 35 -5.29 -0.97 2.58
N ASN A 36 -6.33 -1.05 1.75
CA ASN A 36 -7.50 -1.93 1.79
C ASN A 36 -7.23 -3.41 1.52
N LEU A 37 -7.08 -4.33 2.50
CA LEU A 37 -6.92 -5.76 2.21
C LEU A 37 -7.66 -6.68 3.19
N ASN A 38 -8.98 -6.76 3.05
CA ASN A 38 -9.78 -7.67 3.88
C ASN A 38 -9.74 -9.14 3.40
N THR A 39 -9.70 -9.36 2.08
CA THR A 39 -9.61 -10.68 1.44
C THR A 39 -8.64 -10.62 0.25
N GLY A 40 -8.26 -11.78 -0.30
CA GLY A 40 -7.50 -11.87 -1.55
C GLY A 40 -8.35 -11.65 -2.81
N ASP A 41 -9.61 -11.23 -2.67
CA ASP A 41 -10.46 -10.92 -3.81
C ASP A 41 -9.95 -9.68 -4.56
N PRO A 42 -10.13 -9.63 -5.89
CA PRO A 42 -9.74 -8.46 -6.67
C PRO A 42 -10.59 -7.22 -6.31
N PRO A 43 -10.17 -6.02 -6.76
CA PRO A 43 -10.98 -4.82 -6.61
C PRO A 43 -12.41 -5.00 -7.15
N PRO A 44 -13.43 -4.41 -6.50
CA PRO A 44 -13.34 -3.38 -5.46
C PRO A 44 -13.30 -3.92 -4.02
N ALA A 45 -13.24 -5.23 -3.79
CA ALA A 45 -13.21 -5.81 -2.44
C ALA A 45 -11.93 -5.42 -1.66
N SER A 46 -10.82 -5.32 -2.39
CA SER A 46 -9.52 -4.85 -1.91
C SER A 46 -9.00 -3.69 -2.76
N THR A 47 -8.03 -2.94 -2.25
CA THR A 47 -7.38 -1.85 -3.00
C THR A 47 -6.74 -2.41 -4.27
N ASN A 48 -6.90 -1.69 -5.38
CA ASN A 48 -6.22 -2.02 -6.63
C ASN A 48 -4.69 -1.96 -6.44
N PRO A 49 -3.94 -3.05 -6.71
CA PRO A 49 -2.48 -3.05 -6.58
C PRO A 49 -1.79 -1.92 -7.35
N GLU A 50 -2.30 -1.56 -8.54
CA GLU A 50 -1.74 -0.46 -9.36
C GLU A 50 -1.86 0.90 -8.66
N VAL A 51 -2.88 1.08 -7.80
CA VAL A 51 -3.00 2.29 -6.96
C VAL A 51 -1.90 2.30 -5.89
N VAL A 52 -1.66 1.15 -5.25
CA VAL A 52 -0.60 1.04 -4.23
C VAL A 52 0.78 1.25 -4.86
N TYR A 53 1.02 0.68 -6.04
CA TYR A 53 2.25 0.88 -6.81
C TYR A 53 2.57 2.37 -6.99
N GLU A 54 1.60 3.13 -7.51
CA GLU A 54 1.82 4.55 -7.77
C GLU A 54 1.96 5.36 -6.48
N VAL A 55 1.23 5.03 -5.41
CA VAL A 55 1.43 5.65 -4.10
C VAL A 55 2.87 5.40 -3.59
N ILE A 56 3.40 4.18 -3.72
CA ILE A 56 4.79 3.89 -3.33
C ILE A 56 5.77 4.76 -4.14
N ARG A 57 5.54 4.91 -5.46
CA ARG A 57 6.39 5.77 -6.31
C ARG A 57 6.34 7.23 -5.89
N MET A 58 5.15 7.76 -5.63
CA MET A 58 4.99 9.13 -5.12
C MET A 58 5.67 9.35 -3.76
N VAL A 59 5.63 8.35 -2.88
CA VAL A 59 6.34 8.37 -1.60
C VAL A 59 7.86 8.32 -1.80
N LYS A 60 8.37 7.50 -2.72
CA LYS A 60 9.81 7.43 -3.05
C LYS A 60 10.38 8.76 -3.52
N GLU A 61 9.61 9.56 -4.27
CA GLU A 61 10.00 10.91 -4.69
C GLU A 61 10.34 11.84 -3.51
N LYS A 62 9.88 11.50 -2.29
CA LYS A 62 10.18 12.23 -1.05
C LYS A 62 11.45 11.78 -0.35
N MET A 63 12.15 10.78 -0.90
CA MET A 63 13.39 10.20 -0.37
C MET A 63 13.27 9.72 1.10
N PRO A 64 12.27 8.88 1.44
CA PRO A 64 12.19 8.27 2.76
C PRO A 64 13.38 7.34 3.02
N SER A 65 13.67 7.04 4.28
CA SER A 65 14.66 6.02 4.65
C SER A 65 14.15 4.61 4.42
N ARG A 66 12.84 4.40 4.59
CA ARG A 66 12.16 3.12 4.34
C ARG A 66 10.69 3.31 4.00
N ILE A 67 10.13 2.38 3.24
CA ILE A 67 8.71 2.31 2.90
C ILE A 67 8.23 0.92 3.27
N VAL A 68 7.27 0.85 4.17
CA VAL A 68 6.62 -0.39 4.60
C VAL A 68 5.19 -0.39 4.08
N VAL A 69 4.75 -1.50 3.51
CA VAL A 69 3.37 -1.72 3.08
C VAL A 69 2.80 -2.87 3.88
N GLY A 70 1.74 -2.59 4.63
CA GLY A 70 1.18 -3.57 5.54
C GLY A 70 -0.29 -3.34 5.84
N ASP A 71 -1.02 -4.42 6.06
CA ASP A 71 -2.41 -4.40 6.50
C ASP A 71 -2.69 -5.69 7.30
N ARG A 72 -3.95 -5.89 7.68
CA ARG A 72 -4.45 -7.15 8.22
C ARG A 72 -5.73 -7.58 7.49
N SER A 73 -5.75 -8.81 7.00
CA SER A 73 -6.95 -9.43 6.43
C SER A 73 -7.94 -9.92 7.48
N SER A 74 -9.10 -10.38 7.02
CA SER A 74 -10.14 -11.00 7.84
C SER A 74 -9.55 -12.03 8.80
N PHE A 75 -10.17 -12.20 9.96
CA PHE A 75 -9.69 -13.11 11.01
C PHE A 75 -9.46 -14.56 10.52
N TRP A 76 -10.18 -14.99 9.49
CA TRP A 76 -10.11 -16.32 8.90
C TRP A 76 -9.07 -16.47 7.77
N SER A 77 -8.37 -15.38 7.44
CA SER A 77 -7.48 -15.31 6.28
C SER A 77 -6.06 -14.97 6.69
N ASP A 78 -5.09 -15.61 6.02
CA ASP A 78 -3.68 -15.23 6.08
C ASP A 78 -3.44 -14.02 5.16
N THR A 79 -2.91 -12.92 5.70
CA THR A 79 -2.78 -11.65 4.96
C THR A 79 -1.74 -11.78 3.85
N LEU A 80 -0.62 -12.47 4.08
CA LEU A 80 0.40 -12.66 3.05
C LEU A 80 -0.15 -13.45 1.85
N SER A 81 -0.96 -14.47 2.12
CA SER A 81 -1.68 -15.22 1.09
C SER A 81 -2.67 -14.34 0.33
N CYS A 82 -3.40 -13.46 1.02
CA CYS A 82 -4.31 -12.49 0.39
C CYS A 82 -3.55 -11.48 -0.50
N MET A 83 -2.40 -10.97 -0.04
CA MET A 83 -1.53 -10.08 -0.81
C MET A 83 -1.00 -10.73 -2.09
N LYS A 84 -0.65 -12.03 -2.02
CA LYS A 84 -0.22 -12.80 -3.19
C LYS A 84 -1.38 -13.04 -4.16
N GLN A 85 -2.54 -13.44 -3.63
CA GLN A 85 -3.71 -13.76 -4.44
C GLN A 85 -4.19 -12.56 -5.27
N ASN A 86 -4.17 -11.35 -4.70
CA ASN A 86 -4.67 -10.17 -5.39
C ASN A 86 -3.60 -9.38 -6.17
N GLY A 87 -2.34 -9.84 -6.16
CA GLY A 87 -1.21 -9.21 -6.85
C GLY A 87 -0.56 -8.03 -6.12
N LEU A 88 -0.99 -7.70 -4.90
CA LEU A 88 -0.38 -6.64 -4.10
C LEU A 88 1.08 -6.97 -3.70
N TYR A 89 1.36 -8.24 -3.40
CA TYR A 89 2.71 -8.71 -3.05
C TYR A 89 3.73 -8.41 -4.17
N ASP A 90 3.36 -8.65 -5.43
CA ASP A 90 4.24 -8.47 -6.57
C ASP A 90 4.55 -6.99 -6.81
N VAL A 91 3.53 -6.13 -6.72
CA VAL A 91 3.67 -4.67 -6.82
C VAL A 91 4.61 -4.12 -5.74
N ILE A 92 4.46 -4.57 -4.49
CA ILE A 92 5.32 -4.10 -3.39
C ILE A 92 6.78 -4.48 -3.67
N ASN A 93 7.03 -5.73 -4.08
CA ASN A 93 8.37 -6.21 -4.40
C ASN A 93 8.99 -5.51 -5.62
N GLU A 94 8.22 -5.25 -6.67
CA GLU A 94 8.70 -4.50 -7.85
C GLU A 94 9.20 -3.12 -7.46
N THR A 95 8.55 -2.50 -6.48
CA THR A 95 9.00 -1.21 -5.93
C THR A 95 10.11 -1.34 -4.90
N GLY A 96 10.53 -2.53 -4.46
CA GLY A 96 11.52 -2.68 -3.39
C GLY A 96 11.09 -2.07 -2.05
N ALA A 97 9.78 -1.90 -1.83
CA ALA A 97 9.23 -1.59 -0.51
C ALA A 97 9.12 -2.87 0.32
N GLU A 98 9.01 -2.72 1.64
CA GLU A 98 8.93 -3.84 2.58
C GLU A 98 7.47 -4.32 2.70
N VAL A 99 7.22 -5.62 2.55
CA VAL A 99 5.92 -6.24 2.83
C VAL A 99 5.84 -6.56 4.33
N PHE A 100 4.76 -6.16 5.00
CA PHE A 100 4.61 -6.39 6.45
C PHE A 100 3.17 -6.76 6.84
N PRO A 101 2.83 -8.06 6.92
CA PRO A 101 1.56 -8.53 7.47
C PRO A 101 1.47 -8.25 8.97
N PHE A 102 0.42 -7.57 9.42
CA PHE A 102 0.35 -7.09 10.81
C PHE A 102 0.15 -8.21 11.84
N GLU A 103 -0.35 -9.38 11.44
CA GLU A 103 -0.53 -10.55 12.29
C GLU A 103 0.77 -11.25 12.69
N GLU A 104 1.88 -11.01 11.98
CA GLU A 104 3.16 -11.69 12.25
C GLU A 104 3.81 -11.20 13.56
N ASN A 105 3.31 -10.10 14.14
CA ASN A 105 3.85 -9.51 15.35
C ASN A 105 2.84 -9.47 16.50
N LYS A 106 3.39 -9.44 17.73
CA LYS A 106 2.58 -9.35 18.94
C LYS A 106 1.88 -8.00 19.04
N TRP A 107 0.58 -8.03 19.27
CA TRP A 107 -0.20 -6.83 19.56
C TRP A 107 0.28 -6.19 20.86
N ILE A 108 0.61 -4.90 20.78
CA ILE A 108 0.97 -4.10 21.95
C ILE A 108 -0.21 -3.21 22.34
N SER A 109 -0.57 -3.23 23.61
CA SER A 109 -1.55 -2.28 24.13
C SER A 109 -0.87 -0.94 24.32
N VAL A 110 -1.41 0.10 23.68
CA VAL A 110 -0.98 1.48 23.87
C VAL A 110 -2.01 2.21 24.74
N ARG A 111 -1.54 3.03 25.68
CA ARG A 111 -2.39 3.97 26.42
C ARG A 111 -2.19 5.35 25.80
N PRO A 112 -3.10 5.81 24.94
CA PRO A 112 -3.00 7.13 24.32
C PRO A 112 -3.18 8.25 25.34
#